data_AF-N8QV55-F1
#
_entry.id   AF-N8QV55-F1
#
_cell.length_a   1.000
_cell.length_b   1.000
_cell.length_c   1.000
_cell.angle_alpha   90.00
_cell.angle_beta   90.00
_cell.angle_gamma   90.00
#
_symmetry.space_group_name_H-M   'P 1'
#
loop_
_entity.id
_entity.type
_entity.pdbx_description
1 polymer ?
#
loop_
_entity_poly.entity_id
_entity_poly.type
_entity_poly.pdbx_seq_one_letter_code
_entity_poly.pdbx_strand_id
1 'polypeptide(L)'
;MKIKNYTPTKGFIWILLLIIFIAWLVYKCVPLTDKDQDALIHSNMERERIRLAEEFDSYTQEDFVRLPKFDSRKYFLIKRSGRFWLIPREYYGANGFTIRVIDIDKLIGKKWEGDIVVEGGFRVFMYSPQYYNRKADFLSSDVACKSNTFRKLFTWNGVIINIDANTYPKKITDNQYLDICLTALKILNEEVKEIHFVN
;
A
#
# COMPACT_ATOMS: atom_id res chain seq x y z
N MET A 1 42.17 -10.47 58.69
CA MET A 1 41.00 -11.37 58.55
C MET A 1 41.11 -12.07 57.20
N LYS A 2 41.44 -13.37 57.16
CA LYS A 2 41.65 -14.10 55.89
C LYS A 2 40.30 -14.54 55.34
N ILE A 3 39.93 -14.08 54.16
CA ILE A 3 38.75 -14.54 53.42
C ILE A 3 38.99 -16.01 53.08
N LYS A 4 38.13 -16.90 53.59
CA LYS A 4 38.16 -18.33 53.21
C LYS A 4 37.66 -18.43 51.78
N ASN A 5 38.53 -18.86 50.86
CA ASN A 5 38.14 -19.21 49.50
C ASN A 5 37.32 -20.51 49.56
N TYR A 6 36.00 -20.40 49.44
CA TYR A 6 35.12 -21.55 49.32
C TYR A 6 35.27 -22.14 47.91
N THR A 7 35.85 -23.33 47.81
CA THR A 7 35.88 -24.09 46.56
C THR A 7 34.54 -24.84 46.43
N PRO A 8 33.68 -24.48 45.45
CA PRO A 8 32.38 -25.13 45.31
C PRO A 8 32.57 -26.62 45.02
N THR A 9 31.89 -27.47 45.80
CA THR A 9 31.91 -28.91 45.60
C THR A 9 31.25 -29.26 44.27
N LYS A 10 31.72 -30.32 43.58
CA LYS A 10 31.20 -30.74 42.27
C LYS A 10 29.67 -30.88 42.23
N GLY A 11 29.05 -31.27 43.35
CA GLY A 11 27.59 -31.36 43.49
C GLY A 11 26.85 -30.02 43.40
N PHE A 12 27.45 -28.92 43.87
CA PHE A 12 26.85 -27.59 43.77
C PHE A 12 26.75 -27.12 42.31
N ILE A 13 27.77 -27.43 41.50
CA ILE A 13 27.78 -27.09 40.06
C ILE A 13 26.67 -27.84 39.33
N TRP A 14 26.46 -29.12 39.64
CA TRP A 14 25.38 -29.92 39.04
C TRP A 14 23.99 -29.41 39.41
N ILE A 15 23.78 -29.03 40.67
CA ILE A 15 22.51 -28.44 41.11
C ILE A 15 22.26 -27.10 40.42
N LEU A 16 23.27 -26.26 40.29
CA LEU A 16 23.17 -24.98 39.59
C LEU A 16 22.81 -25.18 38.11
N LEU A 17 23.45 -26.14 37.43
CA LEU A 17 23.14 -26.48 36.03
C LEU A 17 21.71 -27.02 35.87
N LEU A 18 21.24 -27.84 36.81
CA LEU A 18 19.86 -28.34 36.80
C LEU A 18 18.85 -27.19 36.94
N ILE A 19 19.11 -26.25 37.85
CA ILE A 19 18.24 -25.08 38.06
C ILE A 19 18.21 -24.21 36.80
N ILE A 20 19.37 -23.95 36.16
CA ILE A 20 19.44 -23.21 34.90
C ILE A 20 18.65 -23.92 33.80
N PHE A 21 18.77 -25.25 33.71
CA PHE A 21 18.05 -26.05 32.74
C PHE A 21 16.53 -26.01 32.95
N ILE A 22 16.06 -26.13 34.20
CA ILE A 22 14.63 -26.02 34.54
C ILE A 22 14.11 -24.61 34.24
N ALA A 23 14.86 -23.57 34.60
CA ALA A 23 14.48 -22.19 34.30
C ALA A 23 14.38 -21.93 32.79
N TRP A 24 15.30 -22.51 32.00
CA TRP A 24 15.26 -22.43 30.54
C TRP A 24 14.05 -23.16 29.94
N LEU A 25 13.73 -24.36 30.43
CA LEU A 25 12.53 -25.10 30.03
C LEU A 25 11.25 -24.33 30.36
N VAL A 26 11.13 -23.80 31.59
CA VAL A 26 9.97 -23.02 32.00
C VAL A 26 9.82 -21.77 31.14
N TYR A 27 10.91 -21.03 30.87
CA TYR A 27 10.89 -19.87 29.99
C TYR A 27 10.43 -20.21 28.56
N LYS A 28 10.84 -21.36 28.02
CA LYS A 28 10.41 -21.84 26.69
C LYS A 28 8.98 -22.39 26.66
N CYS A 29 8.47 -22.86 27.80
CA CYS A 29 7.14 -23.44 27.94
C CYS A 29 6.08 -22.48 28.50
N VAL A 30 6.41 -21.19 28.75
CA VAL A 30 5.38 -20.20 29.09
C VAL A 30 4.50 -20.03 27.85
N PRO A 31 3.21 -20.41 27.90
CA PRO A 31 2.31 -20.12 26.80
C PRO A 31 2.26 -18.60 26.62
N LEU A 32 2.34 -18.14 25.36
CA LEU A 32 1.98 -16.78 25.00
C LEU A 32 0.67 -16.43 25.71
N THR A 33 0.61 -15.26 26.36
CA THR A 33 -0.63 -14.83 27.02
C THR A 33 -1.75 -14.82 25.97
N ASP A 34 -3.01 -15.04 26.35
CA ASP A 34 -4.15 -15.07 25.40
C ASP A 34 -4.13 -13.85 24.46
N LYS A 35 -3.70 -12.69 24.96
CA LYS A 35 -3.52 -11.45 24.18
C LYS A 35 -2.45 -11.56 23.09
N ASP A 36 -1.32 -12.19 23.38
CA ASP A 36 -0.24 -12.35 22.41
C ASP A 36 -0.59 -13.43 21.37
N GLN A 37 -1.34 -14.46 21.77
CA GLN A 37 -1.91 -15.44 20.84
C GLN A 37 -2.93 -14.78 19.90
N ASP A 38 -3.85 -13.98 20.44
CA ASP A 38 -4.83 -13.23 19.64
C ASP A 38 -4.16 -12.26 18.68
N ALA A 39 -3.13 -11.54 19.12
CA ALA A 39 -2.37 -10.62 18.27
C ALA A 39 -1.65 -11.38 17.13
N LEU A 40 -1.07 -12.55 17.42
CA LEU A 40 -0.43 -13.39 16.42
C LEU A 40 -1.46 -13.91 15.40
N ILE A 41 -2.60 -14.42 15.85
CA ILE A 41 -3.70 -14.90 15.01
C ILE A 41 -4.21 -13.78 14.10
N HIS A 42 -4.50 -12.60 14.67
CA HIS A 42 -4.89 -11.43 13.89
C HIS A 42 -3.84 -11.04 12.84
N SER A 43 -2.56 -11.06 13.20
CA SER A 43 -1.50 -10.73 12.25
C SER A 43 -1.40 -11.72 11.10
N ASN A 44 -1.65 -13.01 11.37
CA ASN A 44 -1.63 -14.06 10.35
C ASN A 44 -2.85 -13.95 9.43
N MET A 45 -4.04 -13.76 10.01
CA MET A 45 -5.27 -13.53 9.23
C MET A 45 -5.15 -12.31 8.33
N GLU A 46 -4.55 -11.22 8.82
CA GLU A 46 -4.36 -10.00 8.02
C GLU A 46 -3.37 -10.22 6.87
N ARG A 47 -2.27 -10.94 7.09
CA ARG A 47 -1.33 -11.30 6.01
C ARG A 47 -1.98 -12.20 4.96
N GLU A 48 -2.78 -13.17 5.39
CA GLU A 48 -3.49 -14.07 4.48
C GLU A 48 -4.54 -13.30 3.67
N ARG A 49 -5.28 -12.40 4.30
CA ARG A 49 -6.20 -11.48 3.63
C ARG A 49 -5.49 -10.64 2.57
N ILE A 50 -4.33 -10.06 2.89
CA ILE A 50 -3.53 -9.27 1.93
C ILE A 50 -3.10 -10.15 0.76
N ARG A 51 -2.60 -11.37 1.01
CA ARG A 51 -2.18 -12.30 -0.05
C ARG A 51 -3.34 -12.69 -0.97
N LEU A 52 -4.48 -13.12 -0.40
CA LEU A 52 -5.66 -13.50 -1.18
C LEU A 52 -6.19 -12.32 -2.00
N ALA A 53 -6.11 -11.12 -1.44
CA ALA A 53 -6.39 -9.92 -2.21
C ALA A 53 -5.36 -9.81 -3.35
N GLU A 54 -4.05 -9.87 -3.12
CA GLU A 54 -2.99 -9.75 -4.16
C GLU A 54 -3.22 -10.72 -5.32
N GLU A 55 -3.60 -11.95 -5.01
CA GLU A 55 -3.97 -12.96 -5.99
C GLU A 55 -5.21 -12.55 -6.79
N PHE A 56 -6.22 -11.93 -6.17
CA PHE A 56 -7.43 -11.46 -6.85
C PHE A 56 -7.16 -10.34 -7.88
N ASP A 57 -6.22 -9.43 -7.63
CA ASP A 57 -5.79 -8.41 -8.61
C ASP A 57 -4.60 -8.85 -9.47
N SER A 58 -4.13 -10.08 -9.31
CA SER A 58 -3.26 -10.71 -10.29
C SER A 58 -4.10 -11.18 -11.48
N TYR A 59 -3.56 -11.02 -12.69
CA TYR A 59 -4.17 -11.58 -13.89
C TYR A 59 -3.28 -12.67 -14.46
N THR A 60 -3.90 -13.71 -14.99
CA THR A 60 -3.19 -14.86 -15.54
C THR A 60 -3.04 -14.76 -17.06
N GLN A 61 -2.34 -15.72 -17.65
CA GLN A 61 -2.27 -15.83 -19.10
C GLN A 61 -3.63 -16.16 -19.71
N GLU A 62 -4.46 -16.95 -19.02
CA GLU A 62 -5.84 -17.25 -19.42
C GLU A 62 -6.70 -15.99 -19.44
N ASP A 63 -6.58 -15.13 -18.42
CA ASP A 63 -7.22 -13.81 -18.42
C ASP A 63 -6.80 -13.02 -19.67
N PHE A 64 -5.51 -12.96 -19.97
CA PHE A 64 -4.98 -12.21 -21.11
C PHE A 64 -5.51 -12.71 -22.46
N VAL A 65 -5.68 -14.02 -22.64
CA VAL A 65 -6.22 -14.62 -23.87
C VAL A 65 -7.69 -14.27 -24.08
N ARG A 66 -8.47 -14.13 -23.01
CA ARG A 66 -9.90 -13.80 -23.06
C ARG A 66 -10.18 -12.31 -23.22
N LEU A 67 -9.18 -11.46 -22.96
CA LEU A 67 -9.32 -10.02 -23.13
C LEU A 67 -9.26 -9.62 -24.61
N PRO A 68 -9.96 -8.55 -25.01
CA PRO A 68 -9.84 -7.99 -26.35
C PRO A 68 -8.39 -7.56 -26.60
N LYS A 69 -7.94 -7.72 -27.85
CA LYS A 69 -6.60 -7.27 -28.25
C LYS A 69 -6.48 -5.76 -28.01
N PHE A 70 -5.43 -5.37 -27.29
CA PHE A 70 -5.06 -3.97 -27.07
C PHE A 70 -3.60 -3.75 -27.45
N ASP A 71 -3.26 -2.51 -27.77
CA ASP A 71 -1.88 -2.14 -28.10
C ASP A 71 -1.06 -1.98 -26.82
N SER A 72 -0.27 -3.01 -26.49
CA SER A 72 0.60 -3.04 -25.31
C SER A 72 1.76 -2.04 -25.38
N ARG A 73 2.00 -1.38 -26.53
CA ARG A 73 2.94 -0.25 -26.65
C ARG A 73 2.29 1.07 -26.24
N LYS A 74 0.97 1.20 -26.39
CA LYS A 74 0.21 2.40 -26.00
C LYS A 74 -0.34 2.32 -24.60
N TYR A 75 -0.71 1.12 -24.14
CA TYR A 75 -1.35 0.92 -22.85
C TYR A 75 -0.61 -0.11 -22.00
N PHE A 76 -0.69 0.04 -20.69
CA PHE A 76 -0.40 -1.04 -19.75
C PHE A 76 -1.70 -1.49 -19.09
N LEU A 77 -1.76 -2.79 -18.81
CA LEU A 77 -2.92 -3.44 -18.21
C LEU A 77 -2.68 -3.62 -16.71
N ILE A 78 -3.68 -3.24 -15.91
CA ILE A 78 -3.78 -3.64 -14.51
C ILE A 78 -5.14 -4.28 -14.26
N LYS A 79 -5.19 -5.14 -13.25
CA LYS A 79 -6.44 -5.67 -12.71
C LYS A 79 -6.64 -5.05 -11.33
N ARG A 80 -7.82 -4.48 -11.08
CA ARG A 80 -8.22 -3.92 -9.79
C ARG A 80 -9.69 -4.22 -9.57
N SER A 81 -9.98 -4.79 -8.40
CA SER A 81 -11.33 -5.12 -7.96
C SER A 81 -12.00 -6.10 -8.93
N GLY A 82 -11.21 -7.05 -9.47
CA GLY A 82 -11.65 -8.03 -10.46
C GLY A 82 -11.92 -7.45 -11.87
N ARG A 83 -11.64 -6.16 -12.08
CA ARG A 83 -11.85 -5.44 -13.35
C ARG A 83 -10.52 -5.11 -13.99
N PHE A 84 -10.50 -5.02 -15.32
CA PHE A 84 -9.29 -4.78 -16.09
C PHE A 84 -9.25 -3.34 -16.61
N TRP A 85 -8.14 -2.65 -16.36
CA TRP A 85 -7.95 -1.26 -16.69
C TRP A 85 -6.74 -1.09 -17.60
N LEU A 86 -6.97 -0.45 -18.74
CA LEU A 86 -5.93 0.03 -19.64
C LEU A 86 -5.59 1.46 -19.30
N ILE A 87 -4.33 1.67 -18.95
CA ILE A 87 -3.80 2.99 -18.61
C ILE A 87 -2.78 3.38 -19.69
N PRO A 88 -2.82 4.61 -20.23
CA PRO A 88 -1.84 5.06 -21.21
C PRO A 88 -0.42 4.94 -20.67
N ARG A 89 0.51 4.43 -21.50
CA ARG A 89 1.91 4.22 -21.10
C ARG A 89 2.64 5.50 -20.74
N GLU A 90 2.22 6.63 -21.29
CA GLU A 90 2.77 7.94 -20.93
C GLU A 90 2.58 8.32 -19.46
N TYR A 91 1.58 7.71 -18.80
CA TYR A 91 1.33 7.86 -17.36
C TYR A 91 1.79 6.65 -16.54
N TYR A 92 2.59 5.74 -17.08
CA TYR A 92 2.98 4.52 -16.37
C TYR A 92 3.54 4.79 -14.95
N GLY A 93 3.03 4.06 -13.95
CA GLY A 93 3.36 4.21 -12.53
C GLY A 93 3.20 2.91 -11.73
N ALA A 94 3.96 2.77 -10.64
CA ALA A 94 4.07 1.52 -9.87
C ALA A 94 2.83 1.20 -9.00
N ASN A 95 1.78 0.63 -9.62
CA ASN A 95 0.45 0.28 -9.06
C ASN A 95 -0.67 1.29 -9.33
N GLY A 96 -0.57 2.01 -10.44
CA GLY A 96 -1.52 3.02 -10.88
C GLY A 96 -0.80 3.85 -11.91
N PHE A 97 -0.89 5.17 -11.83
CA PHE A 97 -0.28 6.04 -12.82
C PHE A 97 0.44 7.24 -12.19
N THR A 98 1.21 7.95 -13.00
CA THR A 98 2.04 9.07 -12.56
C THR A 98 1.62 10.33 -13.32
N ILE A 99 1.39 11.42 -12.61
CA ILE A 99 1.06 12.74 -13.17
C ILE A 99 2.29 13.63 -13.08
N ARG A 100 2.79 14.12 -14.19
CA ARG A 100 3.89 15.10 -14.19
C ARG A 100 3.32 16.51 -14.16
N VAL A 101 4.15 17.48 -13.75
CA VAL A 101 3.77 18.90 -13.75
C VAL A 101 3.33 19.36 -15.14
N ILE A 102 3.98 18.89 -16.21
CA ILE A 102 3.58 19.20 -17.59
C ILE A 102 2.16 18.73 -17.93
N ASP A 103 1.71 17.63 -17.31
CA ASP A 103 0.36 17.11 -17.53
C ASP A 103 -0.67 18.00 -16.81
N ILE A 104 -0.30 18.58 -15.66
CA ILE A 104 -1.10 19.59 -14.95
C ILE A 104 -1.16 20.88 -15.78
N ASP A 105 -0.02 21.39 -16.24
CA ASP A 105 0.08 22.62 -17.05
C ASP A 105 -0.84 22.58 -18.28
N LYS A 106 -0.81 21.46 -19.01
CA LYS A 106 -1.70 21.21 -20.16
C LYS A 106 -3.17 21.29 -19.79
N LEU A 107 -3.52 20.80 -18.60
CA LEU A 107 -4.91 20.68 -18.17
C LEU A 107 -5.49 21.98 -17.65
N ILE A 108 -4.71 22.70 -16.84
CA ILE A 108 -5.10 23.99 -16.26
C ILE A 108 -4.92 25.14 -17.27
N GLY A 109 -4.22 24.89 -18.39
CA GLY A 109 -3.99 25.88 -19.45
C GLY A 109 -3.07 27.03 -19.05
N LYS A 110 -2.36 26.90 -17.92
CA LYS A 110 -1.38 27.87 -17.41
C LYS A 110 -0.23 27.11 -16.75
N LYS A 111 0.90 27.80 -16.55
CA LYS A 111 2.00 27.25 -15.77
C LYS A 111 1.55 27.06 -14.32
N TRP A 112 1.71 25.84 -13.81
CA TRP A 112 1.38 25.49 -12.45
C TRP A 112 2.19 26.35 -11.46
N GLU A 113 1.50 26.87 -10.46
CA GLU A 113 2.09 27.80 -9.50
C GLU A 113 2.92 27.02 -8.48
N GLY A 114 4.25 27.09 -8.58
CA GLY A 114 5.17 26.57 -7.57
C GLY A 114 6.50 26.08 -8.12
N ASP A 115 7.58 26.25 -7.37
CA ASP A 115 8.93 25.76 -7.71
C ASP A 115 9.11 24.27 -7.36
N ILE A 116 8.05 23.48 -7.51
CA ILE A 116 8.07 22.06 -7.17
C ILE A 116 8.41 21.30 -8.44
N VAL A 117 9.70 21.04 -8.63
CA VAL A 117 10.19 20.08 -9.61
C VAL A 117 10.10 18.71 -8.97
N VAL A 118 8.99 18.00 -9.18
CA VAL A 118 8.90 16.59 -8.78
C VAL A 118 9.61 15.77 -9.84
N GLU A 119 10.84 15.35 -9.56
CA GLU A 119 11.74 14.64 -10.50
C GLU A 119 11.18 13.30 -11.02
N GLY A 120 10.01 12.86 -10.52
CA GLY A 120 9.28 11.70 -11.02
C GLY A 120 7.75 11.85 -11.05
N GLY A 121 7.20 13.07 -10.95
CA GLY A 121 5.74 13.30 -10.90
C GLY A 121 5.02 12.83 -9.63
N PHE A 122 3.74 13.15 -9.53
CA PHE A 122 2.83 12.72 -8.46
C PHE A 122 2.30 11.33 -8.75
N ARG A 123 2.40 10.43 -7.76
CA ARG A 123 1.93 9.04 -7.93
C ARG A 123 0.46 8.95 -7.57
N VAL A 124 -0.31 8.37 -8.46
CA VAL A 124 -1.72 8.02 -8.24
C VAL A 124 -1.80 6.51 -8.15
N PHE A 125 -2.03 6.03 -6.94
CA PHE A 125 -2.19 4.61 -6.68
C PHE A 125 -3.64 4.21 -6.85
N MET A 126 -3.84 3.06 -7.48
CA MET A 126 -5.14 2.42 -7.65
C MET A 126 -5.14 1.15 -6.80
N TYR A 127 -5.96 1.13 -5.75
CA TYR A 127 -6.11 0.01 -4.83
C TYR A 127 -7.51 -0.57 -4.90
N SER A 128 -7.61 -1.88 -4.78
CA SER A 128 -8.91 -2.48 -4.54
C SER A 128 -9.28 -2.32 -3.07
N PRO A 129 -10.57 -2.14 -2.73
CA PRO A 129 -11.00 -1.93 -1.34
C PRO A 129 -10.53 -3.01 -0.37
N GLN A 130 -10.33 -4.24 -0.85
CA GLN A 130 -9.95 -5.39 -0.03
C GLN A 130 -8.55 -5.25 0.60
N TYR A 131 -7.64 -4.50 -0.03
CA TYR A 131 -6.26 -4.26 0.42
C TYR A 131 -6.10 -3.09 1.37
N TYR A 132 -7.06 -2.16 1.33
CA TYR A 132 -6.87 -0.87 1.97
C TYR A 132 -7.30 -0.94 3.43
N ASN A 133 -6.44 -1.53 4.27
CA ASN A 133 -6.63 -1.60 5.72
C ASN A 133 -5.76 -0.57 6.47
N ARG A 134 -5.75 0.68 6.01
CA ARG A 134 -5.30 1.79 6.87
C ARG A 134 -6.52 2.27 7.64
N LYS A 135 -6.64 1.86 8.91
CA LYS A 135 -7.53 2.35 9.98
C LYS A 135 -8.77 3.11 9.47
N ALA A 136 -9.95 2.54 9.72
CA ALA A 136 -11.30 3.02 9.42
C ALA A 136 -11.60 4.54 9.64
N ASP A 137 -10.70 5.31 10.25
CA ASP A 137 -10.80 6.74 10.47
C ASP A 137 -10.49 7.61 9.23
N PHE A 138 -9.93 7.05 8.15
CA PHE A 138 -9.67 7.76 6.89
C PHE A 138 -10.68 7.42 5.79
N LEU A 139 -11.96 7.29 6.17
CA LEU A 139 -13.08 7.09 5.24
C LEU A 139 -12.92 7.95 3.99
N SER A 140 -12.76 7.24 2.86
CA SER A 140 -12.88 7.73 1.51
C SER A 140 -14.11 8.63 1.44
N SER A 141 -13.91 9.89 1.09
CA SER A 141 -15.03 10.67 0.61
C SER A 141 -15.45 10.05 -0.72
N ASP A 142 -16.73 9.73 -0.90
CA ASP A 142 -17.27 9.43 -2.24
C ASP A 142 -17.10 10.64 -3.18
N VAL A 143 -16.93 11.83 -2.59
CA VAL A 143 -16.64 13.07 -3.31
C VAL A 143 -15.14 13.20 -3.50
N ALA A 144 -14.68 13.05 -4.75
CA ALA A 144 -13.31 13.32 -5.17
C ALA A 144 -12.92 14.79 -4.92
N CYS A 145 -11.63 15.02 -4.64
CA CYS A 145 -11.01 16.35 -4.60
C CYS A 145 -11.61 17.35 -3.60
N LYS A 146 -12.17 16.88 -2.48
CA LYS A 146 -12.66 17.75 -1.41
C LYS A 146 -11.48 18.41 -0.67
N SER A 147 -11.50 19.74 -0.53
CA SER A 147 -10.37 20.56 -0.03
C SER A 147 -9.99 20.40 1.44
N ASN A 148 -10.50 19.39 2.15
CA ASN A 148 -9.97 19.08 3.47
C ASN A 148 -8.62 18.38 3.29
N THR A 149 -7.57 19.18 3.48
CA THR A 149 -6.10 19.01 3.46
C THR A 149 -5.54 17.63 3.85
N PHE A 150 -6.35 16.74 4.44
CA PHE A 150 -5.96 15.40 4.86
C PHE A 150 -6.50 14.26 4.00
N ARG A 151 -7.48 14.50 3.13
CA ARG A 151 -8.11 13.43 2.34
C ARG A 151 -7.49 13.32 0.96
N LYS A 152 -6.38 12.58 0.90
CA LYS A 152 -5.69 12.20 -0.34
C LYS A 152 -6.34 11.02 -1.09
N LEU A 153 -7.53 10.63 -0.65
CA LEU A 153 -8.21 9.40 -1.01
C LEU A 153 -9.65 9.63 -1.43
N PHE A 154 -10.04 8.99 -2.52
CA PHE A 154 -11.42 8.95 -2.99
C PHE A 154 -11.69 7.63 -3.73
N THR A 155 -12.97 7.32 -3.91
CA THR A 155 -13.41 6.14 -4.66
C THR A 155 -13.72 6.54 -6.10
N TRP A 156 -13.21 5.78 -7.06
CA TRP A 156 -13.50 5.92 -8.49
C TRP A 156 -13.85 4.56 -9.06
N ASN A 157 -15.07 4.39 -9.58
CA ASN A 157 -15.55 3.12 -10.14
C ASN A 157 -15.33 1.88 -9.23
N GLY A 158 -15.46 2.06 -7.91
CA GLY A 158 -15.22 1.00 -6.91
C GLY A 158 -13.74 0.72 -6.61
N VAL A 159 -12.81 1.44 -7.23
CA VAL A 159 -11.37 1.41 -6.95
C VAL A 159 -11.02 2.59 -6.02
N ILE A 160 -10.20 2.34 -5.00
CA ILE A 160 -9.66 3.38 -4.12
C ILE A 160 -8.49 4.06 -4.83
N ILE A 161 -8.60 5.36 -5.01
CA ILE A 161 -7.55 6.21 -5.54
C ILE A 161 -6.83 6.88 -4.37
N ASN A 162 -5.51 6.77 -4.34
CA ASN A 162 -4.66 7.48 -3.38
C ASN A 162 -3.61 8.29 -4.11
N ILE A 163 -3.64 9.61 -3.92
CA ILE A 163 -2.67 10.51 -4.54
C ILE A 163 -1.54 10.76 -3.55
N ASP A 164 -0.37 10.21 -3.84
CA ASP A 164 0.84 10.52 -3.09
C ASP A 164 1.42 11.84 -3.57
N ALA A 165 0.94 12.89 -2.90
CA ALA A 165 1.40 14.25 -3.07
C ALA A 165 2.29 14.71 -1.89
N ASN A 166 2.85 13.77 -1.12
CA ASN A 166 3.87 14.07 -0.10
C ASN A 166 5.26 13.97 -0.73
N THR A 167 5.53 14.82 -1.71
CA THR A 167 6.86 14.91 -2.33
C THR A 167 7.81 15.59 -1.36
N TYR A 168 8.53 14.80 -0.56
CA TYR A 168 9.64 15.29 0.24
C TYR A 168 10.64 16.00 -0.71
N PRO A 169 11.07 17.26 -0.47
CA PRO A 169 10.98 18.01 0.78
C PRO A 169 9.91 19.14 0.86
N LYS A 170 9.06 19.37 -0.15
CA LYS A 170 8.10 20.50 -0.16
C LYS A 170 6.66 20.01 0.04
N LYS A 171 6.00 20.48 1.10
CA LYS A 171 4.54 20.33 1.26
C LYS A 171 3.84 21.18 0.19
N ILE A 172 2.90 20.59 -0.53
CA ILE A 172 2.02 21.30 -1.45
C ILE A 172 0.87 22.00 -0.70
N THR A 173 0.33 23.07 -1.27
CA THR A 173 -0.87 23.77 -0.77
C THR A 173 -2.15 23.04 -1.14
N ASP A 174 -3.28 23.42 -0.53
CA ASP A 174 -4.60 22.85 -0.85
C ASP A 174 -5.00 23.09 -2.32
N ASN A 175 -4.71 24.27 -2.87
CA ASN A 175 -4.97 24.59 -4.27
C ASN A 175 -4.12 23.74 -5.21
N GLN A 176 -2.84 23.57 -4.88
CA GLN A 176 -1.94 22.68 -5.62
C GLN A 176 -2.42 21.23 -5.58
N TYR A 177 -2.90 20.76 -4.42
CA TYR A 177 -3.50 19.43 -4.30
C TYR A 177 -4.76 19.30 -5.15
N LEU A 178 -5.61 20.32 -5.16
CA LEU A 178 -6.82 20.34 -5.98
C LEU A 178 -6.49 20.22 -7.47
N ASP A 179 -5.48 20.95 -7.96
CA ASP A 179 -5.02 20.85 -9.36
C ASP A 179 -4.56 19.43 -9.70
N ILE A 180 -3.76 18.81 -8.82
CA ILE A 180 -3.29 17.42 -8.99
C ILE A 180 -4.47 16.45 -8.99
N CYS A 181 -5.42 16.64 -8.07
CA CYS A 181 -6.57 15.75 -7.93
C CYS A 181 -7.52 15.84 -9.12
N LEU A 182 -7.83 17.04 -9.59
CA LEU A 182 -8.64 17.24 -10.80
C LEU A 182 -7.94 16.67 -12.03
N THR A 183 -6.61 16.79 -12.10
CA THR A 183 -5.82 16.17 -13.16
C THR A 183 -5.90 14.65 -13.11
N ALA A 184 -5.77 14.05 -11.93
CA ALA A 184 -5.94 12.61 -11.75
C ALA A 184 -7.33 12.14 -12.19
N LEU A 185 -8.38 12.86 -11.77
CA LEU A 185 -9.75 12.51 -12.08
C LEU A 185 -10.04 12.62 -13.59
N LYS A 186 -9.49 13.61 -14.27
CA LYS A 186 -9.62 13.76 -15.72
C LYS A 186 -8.93 12.61 -16.46
N ILE A 187 -7.70 12.26 -16.12
CA ILE A 187 -6.99 11.11 -16.71
C ILE A 187 -7.78 9.82 -16.45
N LEU A 188 -8.26 9.61 -15.22
CA LEU A 188 -9.09 8.44 -14.86
C LEU A 188 -10.35 8.36 -15.73
N ASN A 189 -11.08 9.46 -15.91
CA ASN A 189 -12.36 9.45 -16.61
C ASN A 189 -12.24 9.45 -18.14
N GLU A 190 -11.23 10.10 -18.69
CA GLU A 190 -11.11 10.32 -20.14
C GLU A 190 -10.12 9.36 -20.81
N GLU A 191 -9.08 8.92 -20.09
CA GLU A 191 -7.95 8.22 -20.69
C GLU A 191 -7.78 6.78 -20.20
N VAL A 192 -8.11 6.51 -18.94
CA VAL A 192 -8.14 5.15 -18.40
C VAL A 192 -9.40 4.44 -18.89
N LYS A 193 -9.22 3.27 -19.50
CA LYS A 193 -10.32 2.50 -20.08
C LYS A 193 -10.50 1.19 -19.36
N GLU A 194 -11.74 0.89 -19.01
CA GLU A 194 -12.07 -0.48 -18.62
C GLU A 194 -12.16 -1.37 -19.87
N ILE A 195 -11.71 -2.61 -19.72
CA ILE A 195 -11.94 -3.67 -20.71
C ILE A 195 -12.58 -4.89 -20.05
N HIS A 196 -13.39 -5.59 -20.82
CA HIS A 196 -14.11 -6.80 -20.39
C HIS A 196 -13.70 -7.97 -21.27
N PHE A 197 -13.90 -9.19 -20.77
CA PHE A 197 -13.69 -10.38 -21.59
C PHE A 197 -14.59 -10.38 -22.83
N VAL A 198 -14.08 -10.90 -23.93
CA VAL A 198 -14.87 -11.22 -25.11
C VAL A 198 -15.49 -12.60 -24.87
N ASN A 199 -16.82 -12.68 -24.92
CA ASN A 199 -17.54 -13.96 -24.84
C ASN A 199 -17.30 -14.81 -26.08
#